data_AF-D2I5F4-F1
#
_entry.id   AF-D2I5F4-F1
#
_cell.length_a   1.000
_cell.length_b   1.000
_cell.length_c   1.000
_cell.angle_alpha   90.00
_cell.angle_beta   90.00
_cell.angle_gamma   90.00
#
_symmetry.space_group_name_H-M   'P 1'
#
loop_
_entity.id
_entity.type
_entity.pdbx_description
1 polymer ?
#
loop_
_entity_poly.entity_id
_entity_poly.type
_entity_poly.pdbx_seq_one_letter_code
_entity_poly.pdbx_strand_id
1 'polypeptide(L)'
;AMKRWWQLLLGLWTVMPPIWAGDELLNVCMNTKHHKREPGPEDKLYEECIPWQDNACCTASTSWEAHLDASLLYTFSLLHCGVMMPGCEKHFLQAICFYECSPNLGPWIQKMDSSGPGERILDAPLCQEDCEQWWEDCRTSYTCKSNWHGDWNRSGGKNRCPARAICHPFPHYFPTPADLCEKIWNHSFKASPEPRNSGQCLQKWFEPAQGNPNVAVARRFASMAPSWERSYTLMAFSLLLSFLS
;
A
#
# COMPACT_ATOMS: atom_id res chain seq x y z
N ALA A 1 -20.84 -54.98 2.36
CA ALA A 1 -21.60 -53.71 2.40
C ALA A 1 -20.77 -52.51 2.85
N MET A 2 -19.88 -52.62 3.85
CA MET A 2 -19.10 -51.48 4.39
C MET A 2 -18.00 -50.88 3.48
N LYS A 3 -17.39 -51.65 2.57
CA LYS A 3 -16.34 -51.12 1.68
C LYS A 3 -16.84 -50.15 0.59
N ARG A 4 -18.14 -50.15 0.31
CA ARG A 4 -18.75 -49.35 -0.77
C ARG A 4 -19.22 -47.98 -0.31
N TRP A 5 -19.30 -47.75 1.00
CA TRP A 5 -19.65 -46.44 1.58
C TRP A 5 -18.42 -45.56 1.84
N TRP A 6 -17.24 -46.15 2.07
CA TRP A 6 -15.99 -45.41 2.21
C TRP A 6 -15.51 -44.77 0.91
N GLN A 7 -15.77 -45.39 -0.24
CA GLN A 7 -15.39 -44.82 -1.54
C GLN A 7 -16.30 -43.68 -2.01
N LEU A 8 -17.51 -43.56 -1.44
CA LEU A 8 -18.42 -42.43 -1.72
C LEU A 8 -18.07 -41.19 -0.87
N LEU A 9 -17.52 -41.36 0.33
CA LEU A 9 -17.04 -40.26 1.17
C LEU A 9 -15.69 -39.68 0.69
N LEU A 10 -14.84 -40.51 0.10
CA LEU A 10 -13.57 -40.06 -0.53
C LEU A 10 -13.78 -39.30 -1.85
N GLY A 11 -14.95 -39.43 -2.49
CA GLY A 11 -15.26 -38.77 -3.76
C GLY A 11 -15.78 -37.33 -3.64
N LEU A 12 -16.14 -36.87 -2.43
CA LEU A 12 -16.69 -35.52 -2.22
C LEU A 12 -15.66 -34.48 -1.73
N TRP A 13 -14.40 -34.87 -1.53
CA TRP A 13 -13.34 -33.95 -1.06
C TRP A 13 -12.37 -33.48 -2.16
N THR A 14 -12.64 -33.77 -3.44
CA THR A 14 -11.73 -33.47 -4.55
C THR A 14 -12.21 -32.37 -5.51
N VAL A 15 -13.18 -31.55 -5.12
CA VAL A 15 -13.59 -30.37 -5.90
C VAL A 15 -13.63 -29.13 -5.02
N MET A 16 -12.50 -28.81 -4.40
CA MET A 16 -12.19 -27.41 -4.09
C MET A 16 -11.04 -27.04 -5.01
N PRO A 17 -11.21 -26.09 -5.94
CA PRO A 17 -10.09 -25.61 -6.74
C PRO A 17 -9.00 -25.13 -5.77
N PRO A 18 -7.71 -25.41 -6.04
CA PRO A 18 -6.64 -24.94 -5.18
C PRO A 18 -6.68 -23.41 -5.18
N ILE A 19 -7.07 -22.82 -4.04
CA ILE A 19 -6.86 -21.39 -3.78
C ILE A 19 -5.34 -21.21 -3.84
N TRP A 20 -4.86 -20.57 -4.90
CA TRP A 20 -3.44 -20.22 -5.01
C TRP A 20 -3.14 -19.23 -3.90
N ALA A 21 -2.02 -19.39 -3.20
CA ALA A 21 -1.62 -18.49 -2.12
C ALA A 21 -1.55 -17.02 -2.58
N GLY A 22 -1.34 -16.78 -3.89
CA GLY A 22 -1.40 -15.46 -4.49
C GLY A 22 -2.79 -14.83 -4.53
N ASP A 23 -3.88 -15.61 -4.58
CA ASP A 23 -5.25 -15.06 -4.60
C ASP A 23 -5.61 -14.36 -3.29
N GLU A 24 -5.01 -14.80 -2.17
CA GLU A 24 -5.17 -14.17 -0.84
C GLU A 24 -4.52 -12.77 -0.77
N LEU A 25 -3.66 -12.41 -1.74
CA LEU A 25 -2.99 -11.10 -1.84
C LEU A 25 -3.69 -10.16 -2.84
N LEU A 26 -4.76 -10.60 -3.50
CA LEU A 26 -5.46 -9.80 -4.50
C LEU A 26 -6.76 -9.24 -3.94
N ASN A 27 -7.02 -7.96 -4.24
CA ASN A 27 -8.24 -7.28 -3.83
C ASN A 27 -8.45 -7.33 -2.31
N VAL A 28 -7.44 -6.85 -1.58
CA VAL A 28 -7.41 -6.86 -0.11
C VAL A 28 -7.06 -5.48 0.43
N CYS A 29 -7.51 -5.20 1.65
CA CYS A 29 -7.16 -3.99 2.39
C CYS A 29 -6.18 -4.36 3.51
N MET A 30 -5.12 -3.57 3.67
CA MET A 30 -4.22 -3.75 4.82
C MET A 30 -4.94 -3.39 6.11
N ASN A 31 -4.60 -4.09 7.19
CA ASN A 31 -5.14 -3.83 8.50
C ASN A 31 -4.43 -2.64 9.15
N THR A 32 -4.98 -1.44 8.98
CA THR A 32 -4.54 -0.22 9.67
C THR A 32 -5.72 0.50 10.34
N LYS A 33 -5.45 1.65 10.94
CA LYS A 33 -6.47 2.48 11.61
C LYS A 33 -7.61 2.94 10.68
N HIS A 34 -7.32 3.21 9.41
CA HIS A 34 -8.23 3.94 8.51
C HIS A 34 -8.72 3.14 7.30
N HIS A 35 -8.25 1.90 7.18
CA HIS A 35 -8.68 1.00 6.13
C HIS A 35 -9.95 0.26 6.54
N LYS A 36 -10.83 0.04 5.56
CA LYS A 36 -11.92 -0.93 5.64
C LYS A 36 -11.36 -2.34 5.76
N ARG A 37 -12.21 -3.27 6.21
CA ARG A 37 -11.86 -4.69 6.28
C ARG A 37 -11.71 -5.32 4.89
N GLU A 38 -12.55 -4.93 3.96
CA GLU A 38 -12.59 -5.48 2.60
C GLU A 38 -12.83 -4.33 1.59
N PRO A 39 -12.31 -4.45 0.36
CA PRO A 39 -12.58 -3.47 -0.67
C PRO A 39 -14.06 -3.41 -1.06
N GLY A 40 -14.50 -2.24 -1.50
CA GLY A 40 -15.82 -2.08 -2.09
C GLY A 40 -16.04 -0.67 -2.61
N PRO A 41 -17.15 -0.44 -3.32
CA PRO A 41 -17.46 0.86 -3.91
C PRO A 41 -17.65 1.95 -2.85
N GLU A 42 -17.18 3.16 -3.16
CA GLU A 42 -17.31 4.40 -2.38
C GLU A 42 -17.62 5.55 -3.35
N ASP A 43 -18.90 5.88 -3.51
CA ASP A 43 -19.39 6.87 -4.48
C ASP A 43 -19.03 8.33 -4.15
N LYS A 44 -18.45 8.57 -2.98
CA LYS A 44 -18.20 9.91 -2.42
C LYS A 44 -16.74 10.11 -2.00
N LEU A 45 -15.81 9.47 -2.70
CA LEU A 45 -14.40 9.79 -2.53
C LEU A 45 -14.11 11.22 -2.99
N TYR A 46 -13.20 11.88 -2.29
CA TYR A 46 -12.89 13.29 -2.49
C TYR A 46 -11.68 13.52 -3.40
N GLU A 47 -11.80 14.46 -4.34
CA GLU A 47 -10.72 14.99 -5.20
C GLU A 47 -9.72 13.93 -5.71
N GLU A 48 -8.46 13.95 -5.26
CA GLU A 48 -7.39 13.02 -5.66
C GLU A 48 -7.72 11.54 -5.41
N CYS A 49 -8.66 11.23 -4.51
CA CYS A 49 -9.07 9.86 -4.18
C CYS A 49 -10.19 9.31 -5.09
N ILE A 50 -10.84 10.14 -5.91
CA ILE A 50 -11.91 9.73 -6.83
C ILE A 50 -11.55 8.51 -7.70
N PRO A 51 -10.30 8.34 -8.19
CA PRO A 51 -9.93 7.21 -9.03
C PRO A 51 -10.20 5.81 -8.46
N TRP A 52 -10.39 5.68 -7.14
CA TRP A 52 -10.67 4.40 -6.48
C TRP A 52 -12.16 4.15 -6.18
N GLN A 53 -13.07 5.05 -6.59
CA GLN A 53 -14.49 5.01 -6.19
C GLN A 53 -15.21 3.68 -6.47
N ASP A 54 -14.86 2.97 -7.55
CA ASP A 54 -15.54 1.73 -7.91
C ASP A 54 -15.14 0.56 -6.99
N ASN A 55 -13.96 0.64 -6.38
CA ASN A 55 -13.43 -0.39 -5.49
C ASN A 55 -12.26 0.16 -4.64
N ALA A 56 -12.57 0.60 -3.42
CA ALA A 56 -11.61 1.24 -2.50
C ALA A 56 -11.53 0.55 -1.14
N CYS A 57 -10.37 0.71 -0.50
CA CYS A 57 -10.11 0.36 0.90
C CYS A 57 -10.32 1.50 1.89
N CYS A 58 -10.44 2.74 1.42
CA CYS A 58 -10.75 3.89 2.24
C CYS A 58 -12.27 4.13 2.27
N THR A 59 -12.74 5.02 3.15
CA THR A 59 -14.11 5.53 3.14
C THR A 59 -14.15 6.95 2.57
N ALA A 60 -15.33 7.45 2.24
CA ALA A 60 -15.55 8.87 1.96
C ALA A 60 -14.95 9.80 3.04
N SER A 61 -15.12 9.47 4.33
CA SER A 61 -14.55 10.26 5.43
C SER A 61 -13.02 10.26 5.43
N THR A 62 -12.39 9.10 5.23
CA THR A 62 -10.93 8.99 5.11
C THR A 62 -10.41 9.83 3.94
N SER A 63 -11.08 9.77 2.79
CA SER A 63 -10.70 10.57 1.62
C SER A 63 -10.82 12.07 1.88
N TRP A 64 -11.89 12.52 2.53
CA TRP A 64 -12.04 13.93 2.90
C TRP A 64 -10.97 14.37 3.92
N GLU A 65 -10.72 13.57 4.95
CA GLU A 65 -9.71 13.87 5.97
C GLU A 65 -8.28 13.89 5.43
N ALA A 66 -7.99 13.17 4.34
CA ALA A 66 -6.70 13.24 3.66
C ALA A 66 -6.39 14.64 3.10
N HIS A 67 -7.42 15.43 2.78
CA HIS A 67 -7.31 16.76 2.14
C HIS A 67 -7.44 17.93 3.13
N LEU A 68 -7.47 17.66 4.44
CA LEU A 68 -7.44 18.71 5.46
C LEU A 68 -6.00 19.15 5.75
N ASP A 69 -5.75 20.46 5.87
CA ASP A 69 -4.41 21.06 6.16
C ASP A 69 -3.66 20.42 7.36
N ALA A 70 -4.44 19.90 8.31
CA ALA A 70 -3.96 19.01 9.34
C ALA A 70 -4.81 17.74 9.29
N SER A 71 -4.42 16.82 8.41
CA SER A 71 -5.14 15.57 8.24
C SER A 71 -5.27 14.87 9.58
N LEU A 72 -6.51 14.63 9.98
CA LEU A 72 -6.84 13.94 11.22
C LEU A 72 -6.38 12.47 11.20
N LEU A 73 -6.13 11.93 10.00
CA LEU A 73 -5.65 10.56 9.82
C LEU A 73 -4.35 10.33 10.59
N TYR A 74 -3.38 11.24 10.42
CA TYR A 74 -2.04 11.12 10.99
C TYR A 74 -1.66 12.24 11.96
N THR A 75 -2.55 13.23 12.14
CA THR A 75 -2.20 14.50 12.81
C THR A 75 -0.98 15.12 12.13
N PHE A 76 -0.98 15.05 10.79
CA PHE A 76 0.13 15.41 9.94
C PHE A 76 -0.27 16.60 9.07
N SER A 77 0.64 17.56 8.93
CA SER A 77 0.50 18.76 8.15
C SER A 77 1.67 18.86 7.18
N LEU A 78 1.33 19.07 5.91
CA LEU A 78 2.28 19.34 4.84
C LEU A 78 2.97 20.71 5.02
N LEU A 79 2.46 21.55 5.93
CA LEU A 79 2.89 22.94 6.14
C LEU A 79 4.01 23.12 7.18
N HIS A 80 4.77 22.08 7.50
CA HIS A 80 5.78 22.12 8.57
C HIS A 80 6.98 23.03 8.28
N CYS A 81 7.17 23.44 7.02
CA CYS A 81 8.20 24.40 6.58
C CYS A 81 7.62 25.58 5.78
N GLY A 82 6.36 25.94 6.02
CA GLY A 82 5.63 26.95 5.26
C GLY A 82 4.68 26.34 4.23
N VAL A 83 4.15 27.17 3.33
CA VAL A 83 3.19 26.72 2.31
C VAL A 83 3.91 25.87 1.28
N MET A 84 3.40 24.65 1.06
CA MET A 84 3.88 23.73 0.04
C MET A 84 3.40 24.20 -1.34
N MET A 85 4.20 23.97 -2.39
CA MET A 85 3.76 24.30 -3.74
C MET A 85 2.58 23.40 -4.14
N PRO A 86 1.52 23.93 -4.81
CA PRO A 86 0.31 23.16 -5.11
C PRO A 86 0.56 21.85 -5.88
N GLY A 87 1.50 21.84 -6.83
CA GLY A 87 1.89 20.61 -7.54
C GLY A 87 2.47 19.56 -6.59
N CYS A 88 3.42 19.97 -5.74
CA CYS A 88 4.01 19.10 -4.72
C CYS A 88 2.95 18.55 -3.75
N GLU A 89 2.08 19.41 -3.23
CA GLU A 89 0.99 19.03 -2.33
C GLU A 89 0.06 18.00 -2.97
N LYS A 90 -0.35 18.23 -4.22
CA LYS A 90 -1.16 17.30 -4.99
C LYS A 90 -0.53 15.91 -5.10
N HIS A 91 0.79 15.81 -5.27
CA HIS A 91 1.47 14.51 -5.27
C HIS A 91 1.42 13.81 -3.92
N PHE A 92 1.48 14.53 -2.80
CA PHE A 92 1.31 13.97 -1.46
C PHE A 92 -0.11 13.49 -1.21
N LEU A 93 -1.12 14.29 -1.58
CA LEU A 93 -2.54 13.92 -1.47
C LEU A 93 -2.82 12.66 -2.29
N GLN A 94 -2.35 12.61 -3.54
CA GLN A 94 -2.48 11.41 -4.39
C GLN A 94 -1.79 10.18 -3.77
N ALA A 95 -0.61 10.36 -3.15
CA ALA A 95 0.09 9.25 -2.50
C ALA A 95 -0.65 8.74 -1.26
N ILE A 96 -1.29 9.63 -0.48
CA ILE A 96 -2.14 9.27 0.64
C ILE A 96 -3.38 8.52 0.13
N CYS A 97 -4.06 9.03 -0.89
CA CYS A 97 -5.19 8.34 -1.52
C CYS A 97 -4.79 6.96 -2.03
N PHE A 98 -3.63 6.85 -2.69
CA PHE A 98 -3.13 5.57 -3.17
C PHE A 98 -2.88 4.58 -2.02
N TYR A 99 -2.27 5.04 -0.92
CA TYR A 99 -2.01 4.22 0.25
C TYR A 99 -3.30 3.78 0.96
N GLU A 100 -4.24 4.69 1.20
CA GLU A 100 -5.47 4.40 1.96
C GLU A 100 -6.54 3.66 1.13
N CYS A 101 -6.61 3.93 -0.17
CA CYS A 101 -7.73 3.48 -1.00
C CYS A 101 -7.40 2.27 -1.88
N SER A 102 -6.14 2.01 -2.21
CA SER A 102 -5.81 0.97 -3.19
C SER A 102 -6.03 -0.45 -2.64
N PRO A 103 -6.90 -1.28 -3.27
CA PRO A 103 -7.04 -2.69 -2.92
C PRO A 103 -5.98 -3.58 -3.60
N ASN A 104 -5.01 -2.97 -4.27
CA ASN A 104 -4.02 -3.65 -5.11
C ASN A 104 -2.62 -3.63 -4.49
N LEU A 105 -2.51 -3.31 -3.21
CA LEU A 105 -1.24 -3.26 -2.49
C LEU A 105 -0.86 -4.58 -1.79
N GLY A 106 -1.74 -5.59 -1.85
CA GLY A 106 -1.61 -6.87 -1.15
C GLY A 106 -0.24 -7.56 -1.24
N PRO A 107 0.41 -7.67 -2.41
CA PRO A 107 1.71 -8.32 -2.53
C PRO A 107 2.84 -7.68 -1.71
N TRP A 108 2.65 -6.45 -1.23
CA TRP A 108 3.65 -5.69 -0.47
C TRP A 108 3.24 -5.46 0.99
N ILE A 109 2.08 -5.98 1.42
CA ILE A 109 1.62 -5.87 2.79
C ILE A 109 2.49 -6.75 3.69
N GLN A 110 3.01 -6.16 4.77
CA GLN A 110 3.75 -6.85 5.82
C GLN A 110 3.20 -6.48 7.19
N LYS A 111 3.23 -7.45 8.11
CA LYS A 111 2.92 -7.20 9.52
C LYS A 111 4.02 -6.34 10.14
N MET A 112 3.62 -5.35 10.93
CA MET A 112 4.59 -4.63 11.76
C MET A 112 5.06 -5.54 12.92
N ASP A 113 6.33 -5.43 13.29
CA ASP A 113 6.89 -6.19 14.41
C ASP A 113 6.17 -5.87 15.75
N SER A 114 6.40 -6.76 16.72
CA SER A 114 5.73 -7.06 18.00
C SER A 114 5.33 -5.93 18.99
N SER A 115 5.30 -4.66 18.58
CA SER A 115 4.94 -3.51 19.42
C SER A 115 3.64 -2.79 19.06
N GLY A 116 2.94 -3.17 17.98
CA GLY A 116 1.63 -2.59 17.65
C GLY A 116 0.76 -3.48 16.77
N PRO A 117 -0.58 -3.39 16.86
CA PRO A 117 -1.47 -4.02 15.90
C PRO A 117 -1.43 -3.24 14.58
N GLY A 118 -0.97 -3.87 13.51
CA GLY A 118 -1.12 -3.28 12.18
C GLY A 118 -0.25 -3.90 11.10
N GLU A 119 -0.63 -3.59 9.87
CA GLU A 119 0.10 -3.90 8.66
C GLU A 119 0.59 -2.60 8.00
N ARG A 120 1.59 -2.71 7.13
CA ARG A 120 2.05 -1.63 6.24
C ARG A 120 2.49 -2.22 4.92
N ILE A 121 2.61 -1.38 3.90
CA ILE A 121 3.40 -1.77 2.72
C ILE A 121 4.90 -1.58 2.96
N LEU A 122 5.68 -2.43 2.30
CA LEU A 122 7.12 -2.28 2.17
C LEU A 122 7.54 -2.49 0.71
N ASP A 123 8.39 -1.61 0.20
CA ASP A 123 9.01 -1.69 -1.11
C ASP A 123 8.03 -1.85 -2.29
N ALA A 124 6.83 -1.26 -2.20
CA ALA A 124 5.86 -1.27 -3.29
C ALA A 124 6.42 -0.49 -4.51
N PRO A 125 6.57 -1.12 -5.70
CA PRO A 125 7.32 -0.55 -6.81
C PRO A 125 6.53 0.56 -7.48
N LEU A 126 6.87 1.82 -7.20
CA LEU A 126 6.26 2.99 -7.83
C LEU A 126 6.88 3.21 -9.21
N CYS A 127 6.05 3.44 -10.24
CA CYS A 127 6.54 3.67 -11.60
C CYS A 127 7.48 4.88 -11.68
N GLN A 128 8.42 4.81 -12.62
CA GLN A 128 9.47 5.81 -12.80
C GLN A 128 8.89 7.24 -12.88
N GLU A 129 7.90 7.45 -13.74
CA GLU A 129 7.33 8.77 -13.98
C GLU A 129 6.50 9.30 -12.79
N ASP A 130 5.83 8.44 -12.02
CA ASP A 130 5.13 8.83 -10.78
C ASP A 130 6.11 9.35 -9.73
N CYS A 131 7.31 8.77 -9.67
CA CYS A 131 8.35 9.15 -8.74
C CYS A 131 9.10 10.43 -9.20
N GLU A 132 9.50 10.48 -10.47
CA GLU A 132 10.23 11.61 -11.06
C GLU A 132 9.39 12.88 -11.06
N GLN A 133 8.11 12.82 -11.48
CA GLN A 133 7.22 13.99 -11.48
C GLN A 133 6.96 14.51 -10.07
N TRP A 134 6.80 13.60 -9.09
CA TRP A 134 6.64 14.01 -7.70
C TRP A 134 7.85 14.79 -7.20
N TRP A 135 9.06 14.28 -7.47
CA TRP A 135 10.28 14.97 -7.07
C TRP A 135 10.44 16.33 -7.76
N GLU A 136 10.14 16.39 -9.05
CA GLU A 136 10.24 17.60 -9.85
C GLU A 136 9.32 18.73 -9.32
N ASP A 137 8.04 18.41 -9.11
CA ASP A 137 7.05 19.37 -8.64
C ASP A 137 7.31 19.83 -7.19
N CYS A 138 8.06 19.05 -6.43
CA CYS A 138 8.49 19.39 -5.08
C CYS A 138 9.81 20.16 -5.00
N ARG A 139 10.54 20.36 -6.11
CA ARG A 139 11.91 20.92 -6.09
C ARG A 139 12.04 22.26 -5.36
N THR A 140 11.01 23.11 -5.42
CA THR A 140 10.98 24.44 -4.78
C THR A 140 10.21 24.48 -3.46
N SER A 141 9.61 23.36 -3.05
CA SER A 141 9.02 23.22 -1.72
C SER A 141 10.13 22.99 -0.67
N TYR A 142 9.78 23.10 0.60
CA TYR A 142 10.72 22.99 1.72
C TYR A 142 10.31 21.88 2.68
N THR A 143 11.30 21.23 3.28
CA THR A 143 11.11 20.28 4.38
C THR A 143 12.30 20.38 5.34
N CYS A 144 12.22 19.68 6.47
CA CYS A 144 13.27 19.62 7.49
C CYS A 144 13.69 18.18 7.83
N LYS A 145 13.12 17.18 7.14
CA LYS A 145 13.35 15.74 7.38
C LYS A 145 13.32 14.96 6.07
N SER A 146 14.14 13.92 5.98
CA SER A 146 14.17 12.94 4.89
C SER A 146 13.32 11.68 5.14
N ASN A 147 12.73 11.55 6.33
CA ASN A 147 11.79 10.49 6.68
C ASN A 147 10.71 11.08 7.59
N TRP A 148 9.45 11.05 7.18
CA TRP A 148 8.34 11.62 7.96
C TRP A 148 7.45 10.57 8.62
N HIS A 149 7.82 9.29 8.58
CA HIS A 149 7.09 8.23 9.29
C HIS A 149 7.04 8.46 10.82
N GLY A 150 8.06 9.10 11.39
CA GLY A 150 8.16 9.31 12.83
C GLY A 150 9.05 10.48 13.25
N ASP A 151 9.27 10.60 14.57
CA ASP A 151 10.17 11.57 15.20
C ASP A 151 9.86 13.02 14.84
N TRP A 152 8.58 13.38 14.93
CA TRP A 152 8.10 14.75 14.81
C TRP A 152 7.90 15.37 16.19
N ASN A 153 8.19 16.67 16.31
CA ASN A 153 7.77 17.42 17.49
C ASN A 153 6.25 17.64 17.45
N ARG A 154 5.53 17.25 18.50
CA ARG A 154 4.05 17.34 18.58
C ARG A 154 3.54 18.27 19.68
N SER A 155 4.39 19.09 20.30
CA SER A 155 3.99 19.95 21.45
C SER A 155 2.87 20.97 21.15
N GLY A 156 2.48 21.16 19.89
CA GLY A 156 1.39 22.05 19.46
C GLY A 156 0.22 21.34 18.75
N GLY A 157 0.08 20.02 18.91
CA GLY A 157 -1.03 19.25 18.32
C GLY A 157 -0.94 19.00 16.81
N LYS A 158 0.09 19.53 16.13
CA LYS A 158 0.47 19.19 14.75
C LYS A 158 1.96 18.82 14.73
N ASN A 159 2.38 18.05 13.73
CA ASN A 159 3.81 17.77 13.51
C ASN A 159 4.56 19.08 13.20
N ARG A 160 5.71 19.24 13.86
CA ARG A 160 6.66 20.33 13.64
C ARG A 160 8.06 19.76 13.52
N CYS A 161 8.92 20.50 12.80
CA CYS A 161 10.33 20.17 12.71
C CYS A 161 10.94 19.93 14.10
N PRO A 162 11.68 18.83 14.30
CA PRO A 162 12.41 18.58 15.53
C PRO A 162 13.38 19.72 15.86
N ALA A 163 13.81 19.78 17.13
CA ALA A 163 14.81 20.75 17.54
C ALA A 163 16.06 20.62 16.64
N ARG A 164 16.55 21.75 16.12
CA ARG A 164 17.72 21.86 15.21
C ARG A 164 17.51 21.32 13.79
N ALA A 165 16.34 20.79 13.45
CA ALA A 165 16.00 20.47 12.06
C ALA A 165 15.62 21.78 11.33
N ILE A 166 16.42 22.18 10.35
CA ILE A 166 16.28 23.44 9.62
C ILE A 166 15.52 23.19 8.32
N CYS A 167 14.61 24.08 7.95
CA CYS A 167 13.91 23.98 6.68
C CYS A 167 14.88 24.28 5.52
N HIS A 168 15.03 23.33 4.60
CA HIS A 168 15.76 23.47 3.35
C HIS A 168 14.89 23.05 2.16
N PRO A 169 15.23 23.47 0.93
CA PRO A 169 14.55 22.96 -0.26
C PRO A 169 14.57 21.43 -0.30
N PHE A 170 13.52 20.81 -0.82
CA PHE A 170 13.39 19.34 -0.91
C PHE A 170 14.66 18.64 -1.43
N PRO A 171 15.35 19.12 -2.49
CA PRO A 171 16.57 18.48 -3.00
C PRO A 171 17.71 18.35 -1.98
N HIS A 172 17.71 19.14 -0.90
CA HIS A 172 18.68 18.99 0.19
C HIS A 172 18.48 17.70 0.97
N TYR A 173 17.23 17.34 1.25
CA TYR A 173 16.87 16.12 1.99
C TYR A 173 16.63 14.92 1.08
N PHE A 174 16.28 15.18 -0.18
CA PHE A 174 16.00 14.20 -1.22
C PHE A 174 16.79 14.51 -2.49
N PRO A 175 18.08 14.17 -2.57
CA PRO A 175 18.93 14.53 -3.70
C PRO A 175 18.46 13.98 -5.06
N THR A 176 17.77 12.85 -5.06
CA THR A 176 17.24 12.18 -6.26
C THR A 176 15.74 11.85 -6.12
N PRO A 177 15.03 11.56 -7.23
CA PRO A 177 13.66 11.07 -7.16
C PRO A 177 13.51 9.82 -6.28
N ALA A 178 14.42 8.85 -6.40
CA ALA A 178 14.41 7.65 -5.58
C ALA A 178 14.55 7.98 -4.08
N ASP A 179 15.39 8.96 -3.71
CA ASP A 179 15.49 9.40 -2.31
C ASP A 179 14.13 9.86 -1.76
N LEU A 180 13.35 10.62 -2.56
CA LEU A 180 12.03 11.06 -2.14
C LEU A 180 11.08 9.86 -1.98
N CYS A 181 10.87 9.08 -3.03
CA CYS A 181 9.85 8.04 -3.05
C CYS A 181 10.12 6.93 -2.03
N GLU A 182 11.40 6.60 -1.80
CA GLU A 182 11.79 5.52 -0.91
C GLU A 182 11.87 5.97 0.55
N LYS A 183 12.53 7.10 0.83
CA LYS A 183 12.88 7.45 2.21
C LYS A 183 11.76 8.17 2.93
N ILE A 184 10.93 8.93 2.20
CA ILE A 184 9.96 9.83 2.82
C ILE A 184 9.05 9.08 3.78
N TRP A 185 8.46 7.95 3.37
CA TRP A 185 7.62 7.06 4.19
C TRP A 185 8.34 5.78 4.63
N ASN A 186 9.65 5.85 4.91
CA ASN A 186 10.41 4.73 5.46
C ASN A 186 10.24 3.43 4.64
N HIS A 187 10.51 3.47 3.34
CA HIS A 187 10.42 2.34 2.42
C HIS A 187 9.01 1.77 2.21
N SER A 188 7.95 2.58 2.35
CA SER A 188 6.62 2.16 1.87
C SER A 188 6.62 1.91 0.36
N PHE A 189 7.26 2.80 -0.40
CA PHE A 189 7.44 2.65 -1.84
C PHE A 189 8.91 2.41 -2.18
N LYS A 190 9.13 1.77 -3.32
CA LYS A 190 10.44 1.58 -3.95
C LYS A 190 10.41 2.20 -5.34
N ALA A 191 11.43 2.94 -5.74
CA ALA A 191 11.48 3.48 -7.10
C ALA A 191 11.72 2.34 -8.10
N SER A 192 10.80 2.16 -9.05
CA SER A 192 10.95 1.21 -10.14
C SER A 192 11.57 1.91 -11.36
N PRO A 193 12.48 1.25 -12.10
CA PRO A 193 12.95 1.75 -13.40
C PRO A 193 11.91 1.54 -14.51
N GLU A 194 10.78 0.90 -14.21
CA GLU A 194 9.76 0.56 -15.18
C GLU A 194 8.82 1.75 -15.44
N PRO A 195 8.47 2.01 -16.71
CA PRO A 195 7.58 3.09 -17.06
C PRO A 195 6.12 2.76 -16.70
N ARG A 196 5.29 3.79 -16.57
CA ARG A 196 3.82 3.67 -16.50
C ARG A 196 3.30 2.73 -17.59
N ASN A 197 2.26 1.97 -17.27
CA ASN A 197 1.62 0.99 -18.17
C ASN A 197 2.48 -0.19 -18.64
N SER A 198 3.69 -0.38 -18.11
CA SER A 198 4.50 -1.59 -18.33
C SER A 198 3.87 -2.87 -17.74
N GLY A 199 2.98 -2.73 -16.77
CA GLY A 199 2.48 -3.84 -15.95
C GLY A 199 3.50 -4.38 -14.94
N GLN A 200 4.61 -3.65 -14.73
CA GLN A 200 5.72 -4.04 -13.85
C GLN A 200 5.92 -3.11 -12.64
N CYS A 201 5.14 -2.03 -12.55
CA CYS A 201 5.16 -1.06 -11.47
C CYS A 201 3.76 -0.51 -11.20
N LEU A 202 3.55 0.00 -10.00
CA LEU A 202 2.33 0.61 -9.53
C LEU A 202 2.27 2.09 -9.92
N GLN A 203 1.09 2.53 -10.34
CA GLN A 203 0.78 3.91 -10.67
C GLN A 203 -0.11 4.50 -9.58
N LYS A 204 0.29 5.64 -9.01
CA LYS A 204 -0.62 6.42 -8.16
C LYS A 204 -1.47 7.38 -8.97
N TRP A 205 -1.08 7.67 -10.21
CA TRP A 205 -1.86 8.44 -11.19
C TRP A 205 -2.38 7.54 -12.32
N PHE A 206 -3.70 7.51 -12.52
CA PHE A 206 -4.32 6.82 -13.66
C PHE A 206 -5.67 7.45 -14.00
N GLU A 207 -6.13 7.23 -15.23
CA GLU A 207 -7.45 7.67 -15.70
C GLU A 207 -8.50 6.60 -15.36
N PRO A 208 -9.47 6.88 -14.47
CA PRO A 208 -10.46 5.87 -14.03
C PRO A 208 -11.27 5.29 -15.18
N ALA A 209 -11.57 6.10 -16.21
CA ALA A 209 -12.30 5.65 -17.39
C ALA A 209 -11.58 4.55 -18.20
N GLN A 210 -10.26 4.39 -18.01
CA GLN A 210 -9.45 3.34 -18.65
C GLN A 210 -9.25 2.11 -17.76
N GLY A 211 -9.85 2.12 -16.56
CA GLY A 211 -9.67 1.08 -15.54
C GLY A 211 -8.38 1.26 -14.73
N ASN A 212 -8.36 0.66 -13.54
CA ASN A 212 -7.20 0.72 -12.65
C ASN A 212 -6.08 -0.22 -13.13
N PRO A 213 -4.90 0.31 -13.55
CA PRO A 213 -3.82 -0.51 -14.09
C PRO A 213 -3.14 -1.39 -13.03
N ASN A 214 -3.26 -1.04 -11.74
CA ASN A 214 -2.62 -1.75 -10.64
C ASN A 214 -3.21 -3.15 -10.40
N VAL A 215 -4.41 -3.43 -10.91
CA VAL A 215 -5.01 -4.77 -10.85
C VAL A 215 -4.12 -5.82 -11.53
N ALA A 216 -3.61 -5.50 -12.73
CA ALA A 216 -2.73 -6.41 -13.48
C ALA A 216 -1.36 -6.55 -12.80
N VAL A 217 -0.84 -5.45 -12.25
CA VAL A 217 0.44 -5.41 -11.53
C VAL A 217 0.36 -6.30 -10.29
N ALA A 218 -0.65 -6.11 -9.43
CA ALA A 218 -0.84 -6.91 -8.23
C ALA A 218 -0.94 -8.40 -8.55
N ARG A 219 -1.71 -8.77 -9.59
CA ARG A 219 -1.84 -10.16 -10.05
C ARG A 219 -0.49 -10.77 -10.45
N ARG A 220 0.33 -10.01 -11.19
CA ARG A 220 1.67 -10.46 -11.60
C ARG A 220 2.55 -10.75 -10.39
N PHE A 221 2.63 -9.82 -9.43
CA PHE A 221 3.50 -9.99 -8.26
C PHE A 221 2.98 -11.03 -7.27
N ALA A 222 1.66 -11.17 -7.11
CA ALA A 222 1.06 -12.23 -6.30
C ALA A 222 1.37 -13.64 -6.84
N SER A 223 1.41 -13.80 -8.17
CA SER A 223 1.74 -15.10 -8.81
C SER A 223 3.19 -15.55 -8.59
N MET A 224 4.07 -14.61 -8.24
CA MET A 224 5.49 -14.86 -7.98
C MET A 224 5.80 -15.07 -6.49
N ALA A 225 4.82 -14.90 -5.60
CA ALA A 225 4.99 -15.09 -4.17
C ALA A 225 5.22 -16.58 -3.83
N PRO A 226 6.28 -16.94 -3.08
CA PRO A 226 6.53 -18.33 -2.72
C PRO A 226 5.40 -18.92 -1.85
N SER A 227 4.84 -20.06 -2.25
CA SER A 227 3.81 -20.79 -1.49
C SER A 227 4.36 -21.57 -0.28
N TRP A 228 5.31 -20.99 0.47
CA TRP A 228 6.17 -21.75 1.38
C TRP A 228 5.44 -22.29 2.64
N GLU A 229 4.28 -21.75 3.00
CA GLU A 229 3.59 -22.09 4.26
C GLU A 229 2.63 -23.31 4.16
N ARG A 230 2.11 -23.65 2.96
CA ARG A 230 1.17 -24.79 2.80
C ARG A 230 1.82 -26.14 2.48
N SER A 231 3.08 -26.16 2.05
CA SER A 231 3.76 -27.40 1.67
C SER A 231 4.19 -28.25 2.88
N TYR A 232 4.47 -27.63 4.03
CA TYR A 232 4.94 -28.36 5.21
C TYR A 232 3.82 -29.11 5.95
N THR A 233 2.62 -28.54 6.00
CA THR A 233 1.45 -29.16 6.68
C THR A 233 0.90 -30.36 5.89
N LEU A 234 0.87 -30.29 4.56
CA LEU A 234 0.40 -31.39 3.71
C LEU A 234 1.38 -32.58 3.68
N MET A 235 2.70 -32.33 3.73
CA MET A 235 3.69 -33.41 3.85
C MET A 235 3.67 -34.07 5.24
N ALA A 236 3.50 -33.29 6.32
CA ALA A 236 3.43 -33.84 7.67
C ALA A 236 2.19 -34.73 7.89
N PHE A 237 1.04 -34.35 7.34
CA PHE A 237 -0.20 -35.14 7.43
C PHE A 237 -0.12 -36.45 6.63
N SER A 238 0.53 -36.42 5.48
CA SER A 238 0.72 -37.60 4.61
C SER A 238 1.68 -38.62 5.24
N LEU A 239 2.70 -38.16 5.95
CA LEU A 239 3.62 -39.01 6.72
C LEU A 239 2.90 -39.65 7.92
N LEU A 240 2.11 -38.89 8.68
CA LEU A 240 1.37 -39.43 9.84
C LEU A 240 0.34 -40.50 9.46
N LEU A 241 -0.35 -40.34 8.33
CA LEU A 241 -1.32 -41.34 7.82
C LEU A 241 -0.66 -42.64 7.34
N SER A 242 0.59 -42.59 6.90
CA SER A 242 1.35 -43.78 6.47
C SER A 242 2.00 -44.55 7.63
N PHE A 243 2.07 -43.97 8.84
CA PHE A 243 2.45 -44.67 10.07
C PHE A 243 1.26 -45.29 10.84
N LEU A 244 0.02 -44.98 10.43
CA LEU A 244 -1.21 -45.45 11.09
C LEU A 244 -1.99 -46.51 10.28
N SER A 245 -1.43 -46.99 9.15
CA SER A 245 -2.00 -48.05 8.31
C SER A 245 -1.19 -49.34 8.35
#